data_AF-A0A7C6XQ07-F1
#
_entry.id   AF-A0A7C6XQ07-F1
#
_cell.length_a   1.000
_cell.length_b   1.000
_cell.length_c   1.000
_cell.angle_alpha   90.00
_cell.angle_beta   90.00
_cell.angle_gamma   90.00
#
_symmetry.space_group_name_H-M   'P 1'
#
loop_
_entity.id
_entity.type
_entity.pdbx_description
1 polymer ?
#
loop_
_entity_poly.entity_id
_entity_poly.type
_entity_poly.pdbx_seq_one_letter_code
_entity_poly.pdbx_strand_id
1 'polypeptide(L)'
;MKNKFRISALALAALIFSLTFAAGCGGDAPASDETTAAADVTAETESAETDRGDIPDDLPDDLDFGGEEFTIHVRGDETSYEDFFSEQTGDIIDDVIYNRNRAVEERLNTAISVYRGKGWETYNDELKNIRNAVQAGDDSWDVIAGWSARIPIVANEGLFLNLYELPYLNLDREWWVQTLKEELTIGGKLYFATGDITLTLLEAAYVICFNKALAVDYNVPDLYEAVNNGSWTLDMMAKTASLVSADLNG
;
A
#
# COMPACT_ATOMS: atom_id res chain seq x y z
N MET A 1 5.96 -12.65 -53.84
CA MET A 1 6.44 -13.16 -52.53
C MET A 1 5.58 -12.74 -51.33
N LYS A 2 4.88 -11.59 -51.34
CA LYS A 2 3.99 -11.17 -50.23
C LYS A 2 2.69 -11.99 -50.03
N ASN A 3 2.22 -12.73 -51.05
CA ASN A 3 0.97 -13.51 -50.93
C ASN A 3 1.17 -14.94 -50.41
N LYS A 4 2.40 -15.47 -50.35
CA LYS A 4 2.69 -16.81 -49.80
C LYS A 4 2.78 -16.81 -48.26
N PHE A 5 3.17 -15.68 -47.67
CA PHE A 5 3.22 -15.50 -46.21
C PHE A 5 1.83 -15.32 -45.58
N ARG A 6 0.86 -14.75 -46.31
CA ARG A 6 -0.53 -14.58 -45.83
C ARG A 6 -1.32 -15.90 -45.75
N ILE A 7 -1.07 -16.82 -46.67
CA ILE A 7 -1.70 -18.15 -46.68
C ILE A 7 -1.13 -19.03 -45.56
N SER A 8 0.17 -18.87 -45.25
CA SER A 8 0.84 -19.60 -44.16
C SER A 8 0.38 -19.11 -42.76
N ALA A 9 0.09 -17.81 -42.62
CA ALA A 9 -0.44 -17.25 -41.38
C ALA A 9 -1.90 -17.66 -41.09
N LEU A 10 -2.75 -17.78 -42.13
CA LEU A 10 -4.12 -18.28 -41.97
C LEU A 10 -4.17 -19.78 -41.63
N ALA A 11 -3.25 -20.59 -42.18
CA ALA A 11 -3.16 -22.01 -41.86
C ALA A 11 -2.71 -22.26 -40.41
N LEU A 12 -1.85 -21.40 -39.86
CA LEU A 12 -1.39 -21.49 -38.47
C LEU A 12 -2.46 -21.03 -37.46
N ALA A 13 -3.25 -20.00 -37.81
CA ALA A 13 -4.38 -19.55 -36.98
C ALA A 13 -5.53 -20.56 -36.90
N ALA A 14 -5.78 -21.33 -37.97
CA ALA A 14 -6.79 -22.39 -37.99
C ALA A 14 -6.36 -23.64 -37.17
N LEU A 15 -5.05 -23.88 -37.01
CA LEU A 15 -4.52 -25.00 -36.22
C LEU A 15 -4.55 -24.73 -34.70
N ILE A 16 -4.49 -23.46 -34.28
CA ILE A 16 -4.55 -23.07 -32.87
C ILE A 16 -6.00 -23.04 -32.35
N PHE A 17 -6.98 -22.77 -33.22
CA PHE A 17 -8.41 -22.78 -32.87
C PHE A 17 -9.04 -24.19 -32.79
N SER A 18 -8.33 -25.22 -33.26
CA SER A 18 -8.81 -26.62 -33.26
C SER A 18 -8.36 -27.44 -32.04
N LEU A 19 -7.59 -26.84 -31.12
CA LEU A 19 -7.03 -27.51 -29.94
C LEU A 19 -7.74 -27.18 -28.60
N THR A 20 -8.79 -26.36 -28.60
CA THR A 20 -9.48 -25.93 -27.36
C THR A 20 -10.85 -26.58 -27.11
N PHE A 21 -11.23 -27.63 -27.85
CA PHE A 21 -12.56 -28.25 -27.73
C PHE A 21 -12.58 -29.73 -27.30
N ALA A 22 -11.53 -30.23 -26.64
CA ALA A 22 -11.49 -31.60 -26.14
C ALA A 22 -11.05 -31.69 -24.67
N ALA A 23 -11.91 -31.24 -23.75
CA ALA A 23 -11.94 -31.71 -22.38
C ALA A 23 -13.40 -31.69 -21.90
N GLY A 24 -14.14 -32.75 -22.21
CA GLY A 24 -15.49 -32.99 -21.73
C GLY A 24 -15.67 -34.45 -21.31
N CYS A 25 -16.48 -34.64 -20.26
CA CYS A 25 -16.99 -35.88 -19.64
C CYS A 25 -16.01 -36.62 -18.72
N GLY A 26 -16.39 -37.11 -17.53
CA GLY A 26 -17.70 -37.20 -16.88
C GLY A 26 -17.66 -38.15 -15.67
N GLY A 27 -18.74 -38.16 -14.88
CA GLY A 27 -19.04 -39.12 -13.79
C GLY A 27 -18.68 -38.60 -12.39
N ASP A 28 -19.49 -38.71 -11.35
CA ASP A 28 -20.79 -39.35 -11.16
C ASP A 28 -21.39 -38.73 -9.88
N ALA A 29 -22.72 -38.57 -9.82
CA ALA A 29 -23.42 -38.26 -8.58
C ALA A 29 -23.99 -39.56 -7.99
N PRO A 30 -24.09 -39.66 -6.66
CA PRO A 30 -25.38 -40.07 -6.13
C PRO A 30 -25.84 -39.26 -4.91
N ALA A 31 -27.16 -39.05 -4.94
CA ALA A 31 -28.15 -39.07 -3.86
C ALA A 31 -27.88 -38.36 -2.52
N SER A 32 -28.87 -37.53 -2.20
CA SER A 32 -29.24 -36.98 -0.91
C SER A 32 -29.24 -38.01 0.23
N ASP A 33 -28.64 -37.63 1.35
CA ASP A 33 -29.17 -37.93 2.68
C ASP A 33 -29.10 -36.66 3.53
N GLU A 34 -30.27 -36.18 3.94
CA GLU A 34 -30.40 -35.16 4.96
C GLU A 34 -29.99 -35.77 6.31
N THR A 35 -28.94 -35.23 6.93
CA THR A 35 -28.76 -35.36 8.38
C THR A 35 -28.16 -34.06 8.90
N THR A 36 -28.93 -33.41 9.77
CA THR A 36 -28.61 -32.17 10.47
C THR A 36 -27.30 -32.31 11.24
N ALA A 37 -26.21 -31.79 10.67
CA ALA A 37 -24.97 -31.54 11.40
C ALA A 37 -25.04 -30.12 11.97
N ALA A 38 -24.93 -30.01 13.29
CA ALA A 38 -24.75 -28.74 13.96
C ALA A 38 -23.54 -28.03 13.34
N ALA A 39 -23.72 -26.79 12.90
CA ALA A 39 -22.63 -25.94 12.46
C ALA A 39 -21.68 -25.77 13.64
N ASP A 40 -20.53 -26.42 13.55
CA ASP A 40 -19.37 -26.12 14.37
C ASP A 40 -19.00 -24.67 14.02
N VAL A 41 -19.16 -23.78 14.99
CA VAL A 41 -18.64 -22.43 14.89
C VAL A 41 -17.13 -22.59 14.95
N THR A 42 -16.50 -22.67 13.78
CA THR A 42 -15.06 -22.46 13.66
C THR A 42 -14.82 -21.07 14.23
N ALA A 43 -14.36 -21.02 15.48
CA ALA A 43 -13.76 -19.81 16.00
C ALA A 43 -12.65 -19.45 15.01
N GLU A 44 -12.76 -18.28 14.38
CA GLU A 44 -11.62 -17.63 13.75
C GLU A 44 -10.53 -17.63 14.82
N THR A 45 -9.53 -18.47 14.65
CA THR A 45 -8.29 -18.38 15.42
C THR A 45 -7.75 -17.00 15.07
N GLU A 46 -7.94 -16.04 15.99
CA GLU A 46 -7.19 -14.79 15.99
C GLU A 46 -5.73 -15.19 15.75
N SER A 47 -5.21 -14.84 14.57
CA SER A 47 -3.81 -15.04 14.28
C SER A 47 -3.08 -14.27 15.38
N ALA A 48 -2.22 -14.95 16.15
CA ALA A 48 -1.46 -14.30 17.19
C ALA A 48 -0.78 -13.06 16.58
N GLU A 49 -1.04 -11.88 17.14
CA GLU A 49 -0.36 -10.66 16.70
C GLU A 49 1.14 -10.90 16.89
N THR A 50 1.87 -10.95 15.77
CA THR A 50 3.32 -10.95 15.79
C THR A 50 3.78 -9.61 16.33
N ASP A 51 4.50 -9.62 17.45
CA ASP A 51 5.08 -8.41 18.01
C ASP A 51 6.19 -7.91 17.06
N ARG A 52 6.35 -6.59 16.94
CA ARG A 52 7.48 -6.00 16.21
C ARG A 52 8.82 -6.52 16.74
N GLY A 53 8.89 -6.86 18.03
CA GLY A 53 10.06 -7.50 18.64
C GLY A 53 10.43 -8.87 18.06
N ASP A 54 9.47 -9.58 17.45
CA ASP A 54 9.67 -10.90 16.84
C ASP A 54 10.20 -10.83 15.41
N ILE A 55 10.24 -9.63 14.82
CA ILE A 55 10.65 -9.38 13.44
C ILE A 55 11.94 -8.54 13.44
N PRO A 56 13.12 -9.10 13.78
CA PRO A 56 14.35 -8.31 13.83
C PRO A 56 14.71 -7.76 12.44
N ASP A 57 15.25 -6.55 12.40
CA ASP A 57 15.92 -6.04 11.21
C ASP A 57 17.27 -6.74 10.95
N ASP A 58 17.91 -6.39 9.84
CA ASP A 58 19.15 -6.99 9.34
C ASP A 58 20.32 -5.98 9.37
N LEU A 59 20.21 -4.95 10.21
CA LEU A 59 21.29 -4.00 10.41
C LEU A 59 22.41 -4.64 11.25
N PRO A 60 23.69 -4.30 11.00
CA PRO A 60 24.80 -4.71 11.86
C PRO A 60 24.60 -4.25 13.32
N ASP A 61 24.94 -5.11 14.27
CA ASP A 61 24.81 -4.81 15.71
C ASP A 61 25.76 -3.71 16.19
N ASP A 62 26.85 -3.46 15.46
CA ASP A 62 27.89 -2.47 15.76
C ASP A 62 27.75 -1.17 14.95
N LEU A 63 26.63 -0.98 14.24
CA LEU A 63 26.36 0.22 13.47
C LEU A 63 26.16 1.43 14.41
N ASP A 64 26.97 2.46 14.21
CA ASP A 64 27.03 3.66 15.05
C ASP A 64 27.22 4.89 14.15
N PHE A 65 26.29 5.84 14.22
CA PHE A 65 26.32 7.09 13.44
C PHE A 65 26.98 8.25 14.18
N GLY A 66 27.66 8.02 15.30
CA GLY A 66 28.53 9.00 15.96
C GLY A 66 27.80 10.19 16.61
N GLY A 67 26.49 10.07 16.82
CA GLY A 67 25.63 11.15 17.30
C GLY A 67 25.21 12.14 16.22
N GLU A 68 25.41 11.81 14.94
CA GLU A 68 24.97 12.66 13.82
C GLU A 68 23.46 12.83 13.81
N GLU A 69 23.01 14.00 13.37
CA GLU A 69 21.59 14.30 13.19
C GLU A 69 21.10 13.71 11.86
N PHE A 70 19.96 13.04 11.91
CA PHE A 70 19.25 12.52 10.75
C PHE A 70 17.94 13.28 10.59
N THR A 71 17.86 14.13 9.57
CA THR A 71 16.74 15.07 9.38
C THR A 71 15.76 14.58 8.32
N ILE A 72 14.51 14.39 8.76
CA ILE A 72 13.37 13.99 7.92
C ILE A 72 12.56 15.25 7.58
N HIS A 73 12.52 15.63 6.30
CA HIS A 73 11.61 16.64 5.80
C HIS A 73 10.22 16.05 5.61
N VAL A 74 9.20 16.67 6.20
CA VAL A 74 7.80 16.28 6.07
C VAL A 74 6.95 17.39 5.45
N ARG A 75 5.80 17.02 4.91
CA ARG A 75 4.75 18.00 4.58
C ARG A 75 4.32 18.74 5.85
N GLY A 76 4.11 20.04 5.77
CA GLY A 76 3.90 20.92 6.95
C GLY A 76 2.59 20.72 7.72
N ASP A 77 1.77 19.75 7.35
CA ASP A 77 0.51 19.46 8.02
C ASP A 77 0.76 18.56 9.24
N GLU A 78 -0.05 18.71 10.29
CA GLU A 78 0.15 18.00 11.56
C GLU A 78 0.23 16.48 11.37
N THR A 79 -0.71 15.91 10.62
CA THR A 79 -0.77 14.46 10.39
C THR A 79 0.49 13.89 9.74
N SER A 80 1.18 14.67 8.90
CA SER A 80 2.44 14.25 8.25
C SER A 80 3.64 14.41 9.17
N TYR A 81 3.55 15.27 10.17
CA TYR A 81 4.57 15.42 11.21
C TYR A 81 4.46 14.31 12.25
N GLU A 82 3.23 13.99 12.67
CA GLU A 82 2.93 12.98 13.70
C GLU A 82 3.40 11.58 13.27
N ASP A 83 3.45 11.25 11.97
CA ASP A 83 4.06 10.01 11.44
C ASP A 83 5.50 9.78 11.98
N PHE A 84 6.27 10.87 12.15
CA PHE A 84 7.70 10.83 12.44
C PHE A 84 8.09 11.42 13.78
N PHE A 85 7.21 12.18 14.43
CA PHE A 85 7.48 12.80 15.72
C PHE A 85 6.25 12.75 16.62
N SER A 86 6.46 12.32 17.85
CA SER A 86 5.50 12.53 18.93
C SER A 86 6.24 12.68 20.27
N GLU A 87 5.55 13.25 21.25
CA GLU A 87 6.01 13.35 22.64
C GLU A 87 5.40 12.23 23.48
N GLN A 88 5.96 11.97 24.66
CA GLN A 88 5.35 11.02 25.59
C GLN A 88 4.14 11.68 26.27
N THR A 89 2.94 11.41 25.74
CA THR A 89 1.67 12.03 26.19
C THR A 89 0.81 11.08 27.03
N GLY A 90 1.09 9.77 26.97
CA GLY A 90 0.22 8.71 27.51
C GLY A 90 -0.84 8.21 26.52
N ASP A 91 -0.92 8.80 25.32
CA ASP A 91 -1.67 8.21 24.21
C ASP A 91 -0.88 7.04 23.61
N ILE A 92 -1.60 5.97 23.23
CA ILE A 92 -0.96 4.73 22.76
C ILE A 92 -0.18 4.93 21.45
N ILE A 93 -0.66 5.79 20.54
CA ILE A 93 -0.01 6.02 19.25
C ILE A 93 1.21 6.93 19.48
N ASP A 94 1.02 8.03 20.21
CA ASP A 94 2.09 8.97 20.55
C ASP A 94 3.26 8.29 21.25
N ASP A 95 2.97 7.52 22.30
CA ASP A 95 3.99 6.84 23.09
C ASP A 95 4.72 5.78 22.25
N VAL A 96 4.03 5.09 21.32
CA VAL A 96 4.69 4.12 20.41
C VAL A 96 5.63 4.82 19.44
N ILE A 97 5.24 5.97 18.87
CA ILE A 97 6.08 6.76 17.96
C ILE A 97 7.30 7.31 18.71
N TYR A 98 7.09 7.87 19.90
CA TYR A 98 8.16 8.36 20.76
C TYR A 98 9.17 7.24 21.09
N ASN A 99 8.68 6.10 21.59
CA ASN A 99 9.54 4.98 21.97
C ASN A 99 10.27 4.36 20.76
N ARG A 100 9.60 4.26 19.60
CA ARG A 100 10.22 3.81 18.34
C ARG A 100 11.42 4.69 17.99
N ASN A 101 11.24 6.00 17.98
CA ASN A 101 12.30 6.94 17.64
C ASN A 101 13.45 6.86 18.66
N ARG A 102 13.14 6.87 19.95
CA ARG A 102 14.14 6.73 21.03
C ARG A 102 14.97 5.45 20.91
N ALA A 103 14.32 4.32 20.59
CA ALA A 103 15.00 3.05 20.40
C ALA A 103 15.98 3.08 19.21
N VAL A 104 15.62 3.75 18.11
CA VAL A 104 16.50 3.94 16.95
C VAL A 104 17.67 4.87 17.28
N GLU A 105 17.39 6.01 17.91
CA GLU A 105 18.41 6.99 18.33
C GLU A 105 19.44 6.36 19.27
N GLU A 106 19.00 5.59 20.26
CA GLU A 106 19.88 4.94 21.23
C GLU A 106 20.68 3.79 20.61
N ARG A 107 20.05 2.95 19.77
CA ARG A 107 20.72 1.81 19.15
C ARG A 107 21.77 2.23 18.13
N LEU A 108 21.45 3.22 17.30
CA LEU A 108 22.30 3.64 16.19
C LEU A 108 23.15 4.87 16.50
N ASN A 109 23.06 5.39 17.72
CA ASN A 109 23.74 6.62 18.17
C ASN A 109 23.56 7.76 17.17
N THR A 110 22.31 8.20 16.99
CA THR A 110 21.92 9.29 16.09
C THR A 110 20.84 10.14 16.77
N ALA A 111 20.58 11.34 16.26
CA ALA A 111 19.46 12.18 16.67
C ALA A 111 18.48 12.33 15.50
N ILE A 112 17.22 11.94 15.70
CA ILE A 112 16.19 12.09 14.65
C ILE A 112 15.58 13.48 14.77
N SER A 113 15.65 14.25 13.69
CA SER A 113 15.05 15.58 13.57
C SER A 113 13.97 15.58 12.50
N VAL A 114 12.90 16.33 12.72
CA VAL A 114 11.78 16.42 11.75
C VAL A 114 11.58 17.87 11.34
N TYR A 115 11.85 18.15 10.08
CA TYR A 115 11.66 19.46 9.47
C TYR A 115 10.27 19.56 8.82
N ARG A 116 9.43 20.48 9.30
CA ARG A 116 8.13 20.77 8.70
C ARG A 116 8.28 21.73 7.52
N GLY A 117 8.05 21.23 6.31
CA GLY A 117 7.94 22.05 5.11
C GLY A 117 6.60 22.79 5.02
N LYS A 118 6.18 23.16 3.82
CA LYS A 118 4.84 23.71 3.58
C LYS A 118 3.76 22.63 3.59
N GLY A 119 2.56 23.00 4.06
CA GLY A 119 1.38 22.15 4.05
C GLY A 119 0.81 21.90 2.64
N TRP A 120 -0.22 21.05 2.56
CA TRP A 120 -0.80 20.58 1.29
C TRP A 120 -1.25 21.71 0.34
N GLU A 121 -1.75 22.83 0.87
CA GLU A 121 -2.25 23.97 0.08
C GLU A 121 -1.17 24.63 -0.79
N THR A 122 0.07 24.66 -0.30
CA THR A 122 1.20 25.34 -0.95
C THR A 122 2.35 24.38 -1.26
N TYR A 123 2.07 23.07 -1.31
CA TYR A 123 3.09 22.04 -1.50
C TYR A 123 3.87 22.17 -2.82
N ASN A 124 3.27 22.75 -3.87
CA ASN A 124 4.01 23.04 -5.11
C ASN A 124 5.15 24.03 -4.90
N ASP A 125 5.05 24.94 -3.94
CA ASP A 125 6.16 25.81 -3.57
C ASP A 125 7.19 25.08 -2.72
N GLU A 126 6.79 24.04 -1.98
CA GLU A 126 7.74 23.14 -1.30
C GLU A 126 8.54 22.32 -2.30
N LEU A 127 7.91 21.82 -3.36
CA LEU A 127 8.63 21.14 -4.44
C LEU A 127 9.69 22.04 -5.10
N LYS A 128 9.43 23.36 -5.18
CA LYS A 128 10.45 24.33 -5.65
C LYS A 128 11.57 24.46 -4.63
N ASN A 129 11.25 24.50 -3.34
CA ASN A 129 12.23 24.56 -2.25
C ASN A 129 13.16 23.34 -2.28
N ILE A 130 12.60 22.14 -2.31
CA ILE A 130 13.34 20.87 -2.41
C ILE A 130 14.26 20.86 -3.62
N ARG A 131 13.74 21.22 -4.81
CA ARG A 131 14.57 21.31 -6.02
C ARG A 131 15.74 22.27 -5.85
N ASN A 132 15.49 23.46 -5.30
CA ASN A 132 16.51 24.48 -5.14
C ASN A 132 17.59 24.05 -4.13
N ALA A 133 17.19 23.44 -3.01
CA ALA A 133 18.10 22.92 -1.99
C ALA A 133 19.04 21.86 -2.59
N VAL A 134 18.48 20.83 -3.22
CA VAL A 134 19.28 19.74 -3.83
C VAL A 134 20.21 20.28 -4.93
N GLN A 135 19.74 21.21 -5.77
CA GLN A 135 20.57 21.81 -6.83
C GLN A 135 21.69 22.72 -6.29
N ALA A 136 21.50 23.30 -5.11
CA ALA A 136 22.51 24.09 -4.43
C ALA A 136 23.55 23.21 -3.70
N GLY A 137 23.34 21.89 -3.64
CA GLY A 137 24.16 20.98 -2.83
C GLY A 137 23.91 21.15 -1.33
N ASP A 138 22.72 21.62 -0.95
CA ASP A 138 22.27 21.70 0.43
C ASP A 138 21.96 20.29 0.95
N ASP A 139 22.51 19.96 2.11
CA ASP A 139 22.40 18.69 2.82
C ASP A 139 21.59 18.81 4.12
N SER A 140 20.75 19.86 4.24
CA SER A 140 19.91 20.10 5.42
C SER A 140 18.92 18.97 5.75
N TRP A 141 18.62 18.08 4.79
CA TRP A 141 17.68 16.97 4.96
C TRP A 141 18.21 15.68 4.34
N ASP A 142 18.09 14.58 5.07
CA ASP A 142 18.54 13.24 4.63
C ASP A 142 17.42 12.49 3.89
N VAL A 143 16.17 12.71 4.31
CA VAL A 143 14.98 12.05 3.73
C VAL A 143 13.86 13.05 3.50
N ILE A 144 13.17 12.90 2.38
CA ILE A 144 11.94 13.63 2.07
C ILE A 144 10.75 12.68 2.20
N ALA A 145 9.97 12.82 3.28
CA ALA A 145 8.64 12.22 3.42
C ALA A 145 7.63 13.02 2.57
N GLY A 146 7.68 12.78 1.27
CA GLY A 146 6.95 13.56 0.27
C GLY A 146 5.48 13.15 0.12
N TRP A 147 4.62 14.11 -0.22
CA TRP A 147 3.23 13.82 -0.53
C TRP A 147 3.11 13.03 -1.84
N SER A 148 2.64 11.79 -1.76
CA SER A 148 2.55 10.82 -2.86
C SER A 148 1.89 11.37 -4.14
N ALA A 149 0.90 12.25 -4.02
CA ALA A 149 0.22 12.83 -5.19
C ALA A 149 1.05 13.88 -5.95
N ARG A 150 2.17 14.35 -5.37
CA ARG A 150 2.95 15.49 -5.88
C ARG A 150 4.44 15.23 -6.00
N ILE A 151 5.05 14.54 -5.03
CA ILE A 151 6.50 14.28 -5.04
C ILE A 151 7.00 13.54 -6.29
N PRO A 152 6.23 12.63 -6.93
CA PRO A 152 6.70 11.95 -8.14
C PRO A 152 6.92 12.89 -9.34
N ILE A 153 6.33 14.10 -9.32
CA ILE A 153 6.51 15.10 -10.39
C ILE A 153 7.99 15.43 -10.59
N VAL A 154 8.79 15.40 -9.51
CA VAL A 154 10.21 15.75 -9.55
C VAL A 154 11.14 14.53 -9.57
N ALA A 155 10.60 13.31 -9.64
CA ALA A 155 11.38 12.07 -9.60
C ALA A 155 12.39 11.96 -10.76
N ASN A 156 11.98 12.40 -11.95
CA ASN A 156 12.78 12.31 -13.17
C ASN A 156 13.84 13.42 -13.29
N GLU A 157 13.92 14.33 -12.32
CA GLU A 157 14.85 15.47 -12.34
C GLU A 157 16.23 15.12 -11.77
N GLY A 158 16.43 13.87 -11.33
CA GLY A 158 17.70 13.41 -10.75
C GLY A 158 17.95 13.95 -9.34
N LEU A 159 16.89 14.31 -8.61
CA LEU A 159 16.97 14.89 -7.27
C LEU A 159 17.10 13.84 -6.15
N PHE A 160 16.71 12.59 -6.42
CA PHE A 160 16.65 11.52 -5.42
C PHE A 160 17.65 10.41 -5.71
N LEU A 161 18.15 9.81 -4.64
CA LEU A 161 19.01 8.63 -4.71
C LEU A 161 18.19 7.40 -5.12
N ASN A 162 18.82 6.50 -5.88
CA ASN A 162 18.23 5.20 -6.16
C ASN A 162 18.27 4.36 -4.87
N LEU A 163 17.10 4.02 -4.33
CA LEU A 163 16.98 3.27 -3.07
C LEU A 163 17.63 1.89 -3.15
N TYR A 164 17.70 1.27 -4.34
CA TYR A 164 18.41 -0.01 -4.53
C TYR A 164 19.93 0.09 -4.38
N GLU A 165 20.50 1.30 -4.40
CA GLU A 165 21.93 1.53 -4.23
C GLU A 165 22.30 1.91 -2.79
N LEU A 166 21.32 2.15 -1.93
CA LEU A 166 21.58 2.51 -0.53
C LEU A 166 22.04 1.29 0.27
N PRO A 167 23.13 1.41 1.03
CA PRO A 167 23.55 0.35 1.94
C PRO A 167 22.49 0.19 3.04
N TYR A 168 22.34 -1.04 3.52
CA TYR A 168 21.49 -1.37 4.67
C TYR A 168 19.98 -1.11 4.50
N LEU A 169 19.52 -0.80 3.28
CA LEU A 169 18.09 -0.68 2.98
C LEU A 169 17.55 -1.97 2.34
N ASN A 170 17.02 -2.86 3.17
CA ASN A 170 16.38 -4.09 2.71
C ASN A 170 14.90 -3.86 2.38
N LEU A 171 14.60 -3.73 1.09
CA LEU A 171 13.24 -3.49 0.57
C LEU A 171 12.39 -4.76 0.41
N ASP A 172 12.92 -5.93 0.76
CA ASP A 172 12.19 -7.20 0.75
C ASP A 172 11.53 -7.52 2.10
N ARG A 173 11.69 -6.63 3.08
CA ARG A 173 11.08 -6.75 4.42
C ARG A 173 9.58 -6.47 4.39
N GLU A 174 8.85 -7.10 5.31
CA GLU A 174 7.38 -7.14 5.31
C GLU A 174 6.71 -5.81 5.65
N TRP A 175 7.41 -4.92 6.37
CA TRP A 175 6.91 -3.58 6.69
C TRP A 175 6.90 -2.62 5.50
N TRP A 176 7.42 -3.02 4.34
CA TRP A 176 7.35 -2.23 3.11
C TRP A 176 6.17 -2.66 2.24
N VAL A 177 5.50 -1.69 1.61
CA VAL A 177 4.45 -1.95 0.63
C VAL A 177 5.07 -2.50 -0.66
N GLN A 178 5.05 -3.83 -0.81
CA GLN A 178 5.70 -4.55 -1.92
C GLN A 178 5.15 -4.15 -3.30
N THR A 179 3.85 -3.91 -3.40
CA THR A 179 3.22 -3.46 -4.66
C THR A 179 3.75 -2.11 -5.12
N LEU A 180 4.04 -1.18 -4.20
CA LEU A 180 4.62 0.11 -4.56
C LEU A 180 6.07 -0.03 -5.03
N LYS A 181 6.86 -0.91 -4.41
CA LYS A 181 8.21 -1.23 -4.89
C LYS A 181 8.18 -1.73 -6.33
N GLU A 182 7.28 -2.66 -6.65
CA GLU A 182 7.15 -3.23 -8.00
C GLU A 182 6.68 -2.19 -9.03
N GLU A 183 5.60 -1.47 -8.74
CA GLU A 183 4.96 -0.54 -9.68
C GLU A 183 5.75 0.76 -9.88
N LEU A 184 6.51 1.20 -8.86
CA LEU A 184 7.31 2.44 -8.94
C LEU A 184 8.77 2.20 -9.35
N THR A 185 9.17 0.95 -9.58
CA THR A 185 10.48 0.66 -10.16
C THR A 185 10.49 1.01 -11.64
N ILE A 186 11.22 2.06 -12.02
CA ILE A 186 11.30 2.53 -13.41
C ILE A 186 12.75 2.37 -13.89
N GLY A 187 12.93 1.57 -14.95
CA GLY A 187 14.27 1.35 -15.52
C GLY A 187 15.25 0.70 -14.54
N GLY A 188 14.76 -0.13 -13.61
CA GLY A 188 15.56 -0.77 -12.58
C GLY A 188 15.97 0.14 -11.43
N LYS A 189 15.34 1.31 -11.30
CA LYS A 189 15.59 2.28 -10.22
C LYS A 189 14.31 2.52 -9.43
N LEU A 190 14.46 2.65 -8.11
CA LEU A 190 13.38 2.99 -7.20
C LEU A 190 13.75 4.27 -6.45
N TYR A 191 12.84 5.22 -6.39
CA TYR A 191 13.05 6.52 -5.73
C TYR A 191 12.12 6.77 -4.55
N PHE A 192 11.08 5.94 -4.40
CA PHE A 192 10.04 6.11 -3.40
C PHE A 192 9.72 4.76 -2.77
N ALA A 193 9.57 4.77 -1.45
CA ALA A 193 9.08 3.64 -0.67
C ALA A 193 8.16 4.17 0.43
N THR A 194 7.24 3.34 0.89
CA THR A 194 6.37 3.59 2.04
C THR A 194 6.00 2.24 2.65
N GLY A 195 5.43 2.28 3.84
CA GLY A 195 5.27 1.13 4.70
C GLY A 195 4.66 1.53 6.03
N ASP A 196 4.83 0.67 7.02
CA ASP A 196 4.24 0.79 8.36
C ASP A 196 4.62 2.09 9.09
N ILE A 197 5.72 2.76 8.68
CA ILE A 197 6.14 4.05 9.24
C ILE A 197 5.16 5.19 8.93
N THR A 198 4.32 5.05 7.90
CA THR A 198 3.41 6.09 7.40
C THR A 198 1.99 5.82 7.88
N LEU A 199 1.59 6.34 9.05
CA LEU A 199 0.22 6.21 9.56
C LEU A 199 -0.78 6.90 8.63
N THR A 200 -0.37 8.00 8.00
CA THR A 200 -1.17 8.69 6.99
C THR A 200 -1.57 7.81 5.79
N LEU A 201 -0.88 6.69 5.55
CA LEU A 201 -1.31 5.68 4.55
C LEU A 201 -2.63 5.02 4.96
N LEU A 202 -2.76 4.66 6.24
CA LEU A 202 -3.96 4.04 6.81
C LEU A 202 -5.07 5.08 6.98
N GLU A 203 -4.74 6.28 7.46
CA GLU A 203 -5.74 7.36 7.62
C GLU A 203 -6.37 7.80 6.29
N ALA A 204 -5.58 7.74 5.21
CA ALA A 204 -6.05 8.05 3.86
C ALA A 204 -6.78 6.88 3.18
N ALA A 205 -6.87 5.71 3.82
CA ALA A 205 -7.57 4.56 3.27
C ALA A 205 -9.09 4.78 3.28
N TYR A 206 -9.74 4.59 2.13
CA TYR A 206 -11.19 4.69 2.03
C TYR A 206 -11.84 3.32 2.24
N VAL A 207 -12.82 3.28 3.14
CA VAL A 207 -13.70 2.12 3.32
C VAL A 207 -15.10 2.43 2.83
N ILE A 208 -15.75 1.43 2.23
CA ILE A 208 -17.16 1.51 1.85
C ILE A 208 -17.98 0.93 2.98
N CYS A 209 -18.77 1.79 3.62
CA CYS A 209 -19.74 1.38 4.63
C CYS A 209 -21.13 1.24 4.00
N PHE A 210 -21.91 0.26 4.46
CA PHE A 210 -23.31 0.09 4.05
C PHE A 210 -24.22 -0.12 5.25
N ASN A 211 -25.49 0.27 5.11
CA ASN A 211 -26.49 0.07 6.15
C ASN A 211 -27.06 -1.36 6.06
N LYS A 212 -26.80 -2.17 7.08
CA LYS A 212 -27.24 -3.58 7.12
C LYS A 212 -28.77 -3.74 7.08
N ALA A 213 -29.53 -2.83 7.69
CA ALA A 213 -30.99 -2.91 7.67
C ALA A 213 -31.54 -2.64 6.26
N LEU A 214 -31.03 -1.60 5.58
CA LEU A 214 -31.41 -1.33 4.19
C LEU A 214 -30.97 -2.46 3.25
N ALA A 215 -29.82 -3.08 3.50
CA ALA A 215 -29.40 -4.23 2.72
C ALA A 215 -30.42 -5.38 2.81
N VAL A 216 -30.95 -5.66 4.00
CA VAL A 216 -32.03 -6.65 4.20
C VAL A 216 -33.33 -6.19 3.51
N ASP A 217 -33.76 -4.96 3.74
CA ASP A 217 -35.03 -4.43 3.22
C ASP A 217 -35.10 -4.45 1.68
N TYR A 218 -33.96 -4.21 1.02
CA TYR A 218 -33.85 -4.17 -0.44
C TYR A 218 -33.28 -5.46 -1.06
N ASN A 219 -33.16 -6.54 -0.28
CA ASN A 219 -32.60 -7.83 -0.72
C ASN A 219 -31.24 -7.71 -1.41
N VAL A 220 -30.39 -6.84 -0.86
CA VAL A 220 -28.99 -6.72 -1.27
C VAL A 220 -28.26 -8.02 -0.91
N PRO A 221 -27.47 -8.61 -1.85
CA PRO A 221 -26.65 -9.79 -1.54
C PRO A 221 -25.67 -9.54 -0.39
N ASP A 222 -25.20 -10.61 0.26
CA ASP A 222 -24.20 -10.49 1.31
C ASP A 222 -22.91 -9.86 0.76
N LEU A 223 -22.68 -8.60 1.14
CA LEU A 223 -21.54 -7.82 0.67
C LEU A 223 -20.22 -8.29 1.32
N TYR A 224 -20.27 -8.93 2.49
CA TYR A 224 -19.06 -9.52 3.08
C TYR A 224 -18.64 -10.77 2.30
N GLU A 225 -19.58 -11.63 1.96
CA GLU A 225 -19.29 -12.80 1.12
C GLU A 225 -18.78 -12.36 -0.27
N ALA A 226 -19.40 -11.34 -0.86
CA ALA A 226 -18.99 -10.80 -2.16
C ALA A 226 -17.55 -10.25 -2.14
N VAL A 227 -17.11 -9.66 -1.03
CA VAL A 227 -15.71 -9.24 -0.85
C VAL A 227 -14.80 -10.45 -0.69
N ASN A 228 -15.13 -11.38 0.21
CA ASN A 228 -14.30 -12.54 0.53
C ASN A 228 -14.10 -13.48 -0.67
N ASN A 229 -15.09 -13.60 -1.55
CA ASN A 229 -15.01 -14.42 -2.75
C ASN A 229 -14.52 -13.66 -4.00
N GLY A 230 -14.19 -12.36 -3.87
CA GLY A 230 -13.66 -11.54 -4.96
C GLY A 230 -14.68 -11.10 -6.02
N SER A 231 -15.98 -11.23 -5.76
CA SER A 231 -17.04 -10.78 -6.68
C SER A 231 -17.46 -9.32 -6.48
N TRP A 232 -16.98 -8.65 -5.43
CA TRP A 232 -17.21 -7.22 -5.21
C TRP A 232 -16.56 -6.36 -6.31
N THR A 233 -17.37 -5.58 -7.01
CA THR A 233 -16.94 -4.66 -8.09
C THR A 233 -17.69 -3.34 -8.03
N LEU A 234 -17.17 -2.32 -8.72
CA LEU A 234 -17.89 -1.04 -8.89
C LEU A 234 -19.25 -1.22 -9.59
N ASP A 235 -19.39 -2.21 -10.47
CA ASP A 235 -20.66 -2.52 -11.13
C ASP A 235 -21.67 -3.11 -10.13
N MET A 236 -21.22 -4.02 -9.25
CA MET A 236 -22.06 -4.56 -8.19
C MET A 236 -22.48 -3.46 -7.21
N MET A 237 -21.55 -2.57 -6.84
CA MET A 237 -21.83 -1.41 -6.01
C MET A 237 -22.89 -0.52 -6.66
N ALA A 238 -22.72 -0.14 -7.94
CA ALA A 238 -23.68 0.69 -8.66
C ALA A 238 -25.06 0.05 -8.77
N LYS A 239 -25.11 -1.26 -9.09
CA LYS A 239 -26.36 -2.03 -9.15
C LYS A 239 -27.07 -2.05 -7.80
N THR A 240 -26.33 -2.32 -6.73
CA THR A 240 -26.86 -2.38 -5.36
C THR A 240 -27.37 -1.02 -4.90
N ALA A 241 -26.61 0.05 -5.15
CA ALA A 241 -27.01 1.42 -4.82
C ALA A 241 -28.30 1.84 -5.55
N SER A 242 -28.48 1.39 -6.81
CA SER A 242 -29.68 1.71 -7.60
C SER A 242 -30.98 1.08 -7.05
N LEU A 243 -30.89 0.04 -6.22
CA LEU A 243 -32.07 -0.57 -5.59
C LEU A 243 -32.69 0.35 -4.53
N VAL A 244 -31.87 1.15 -3.87
CA VAL A 244 -32.26 2.01 -2.74
C VAL A 244 -32.59 3.43 -3.21
N SER A 245 -32.26 3.78 -4.46
CA SER A 245 -32.64 5.07 -5.04
C SER A 245 -34.11 5.06 -5.44
N ALA A 246 -34.96 5.68 -4.62
CA ALA A 246 -36.32 6.04 -5.00
C ALA A 246 -36.34 7.49 -5.50
N ASP A 247 -36.81 7.71 -6.73
CA ASP A 247 -37.16 9.05 -7.18
C ASP A 247 -38.43 9.50 -6.45
N LEU A 248 -38.26 10.41 -5.49
CA LEU A 248 -39.35 10.95 -4.70
C LEU A 248 -40.06 12.13 -5.40
N ASN A 249 -39.55 12.61 -6.54
CA ASN A 249 -40.00 13.87 -7.14
C ASN A 249 -40.56 13.75 -8.56
N GLY A 250 -40.28 12.69 -9.32
CA GLY A 250 -40.91 12.42 -10.62
C GLY A 250 -40.48 13.31 -11.79
#